data_AF-A0AAW3ETU8-F1
#
_entry.id   AF-A0AAW3ETU8-F1
#
_cell.length_a   1.000
_cell.length_b   1.000
_cell.length_c   1.000
_cell.angle_alpha   90.00
_cell.angle_beta   90.00
_cell.angle_gamma   90.00
#
_symmetry.space_group_name_H-M   'P 1'
#
loop_
_entity.id
_entity.type
_entity.pdbx_description
1 polymer ?
#
loop_
_entity_poly.entity_id
_entity_poly.type
_entity_poly.pdbx_seq_one_letter_code
_entity_poly.pdbx_strand_id
1 'polypeptide(L)'
;MHEQHSLFRAPANSSEKIWRYMDFTKLVSMLHNQSLFFCRADELSDRFEGSYTALSIQRFEGSAKEVVKSFKDNPVAVKNINDSIEALSSHRRQERERAAINCWHRNERESAAMWSLYLKSEEGIAVVSTYERLCDSMHASQSKVMIGVVEWRRNRRGVAGRHRHADAELDRRRRDDARRAESASR
;
A
#
# COMPACT_ATOMS: atom_id res chain seq x y z
N MET A 1 -4.85 -19.21 0.73
CA MET A 1 -6.27 -18.94 0.41
C MET A 1 -6.39 -17.46 0.09
N HIS A 2 -7.00 -17.11 -1.05
CA HIS A 2 -7.35 -15.72 -1.36
C HIS A 2 -8.54 -15.28 -0.51
N GLU A 3 -8.41 -14.14 0.18
CA GLU A 3 -9.48 -13.56 0.99
C GLU A 3 -9.86 -12.17 0.47
N GLN A 4 -11.15 -11.94 0.27
CA GLN A 4 -11.64 -10.61 -0.05
C GLN A 4 -11.54 -9.71 1.19
N HIS A 5 -10.99 -8.53 1.01
CA HIS A 5 -10.89 -7.52 2.06
C HIS A 5 -11.39 -6.19 1.53
N SER A 6 -12.13 -5.44 2.35
CA SER A 6 -12.83 -4.20 1.93
C SER A 6 -11.91 -3.12 1.33
N LEU A 7 -10.61 -3.21 1.62
CA LEU A 7 -9.58 -2.29 1.11
C LEU A 7 -8.88 -2.77 -0.16
N PHE A 8 -9.05 -4.04 -0.54
CA PHE A 8 -8.49 -4.65 -1.74
C PHE A 8 -9.61 -4.85 -2.74
N ARG A 9 -9.79 -3.85 -3.61
CA ARG A 9 -10.88 -3.83 -4.59
C ARG A 9 -10.51 -4.69 -5.79
N ALA A 10 -11.41 -5.58 -6.21
CA ALA A 10 -11.30 -6.26 -7.48
C ALA A 10 -11.46 -5.25 -8.65
N PRO A 11 -10.88 -5.53 -9.83
CA PRO A 11 -11.17 -4.77 -11.04
C PRO A 11 -12.63 -4.94 -11.46
N ALA A 12 -13.16 -4.00 -12.25
CA ALA A 12 -14.52 -4.09 -12.79
C ALA A 12 -14.71 -5.32 -13.70
N ASN A 13 -13.65 -5.74 -14.40
CA ASN A 13 -13.63 -6.92 -15.25
C ASN A 13 -12.45 -7.82 -14.82
N SER A 14 -12.77 -9.00 -14.28
CA SER A 14 -11.80 -9.98 -13.77
C SER A 14 -11.00 -10.70 -14.86
N SER A 15 -11.50 -10.69 -16.10
CA SER A 15 -10.85 -11.30 -17.27
C SER A 15 -9.90 -10.35 -18.01
N GLU A 16 -9.74 -9.11 -17.53
CA GLU A 16 -8.77 -8.18 -18.10
C GLU A 16 -7.34 -8.68 -17.97
N LYS A 17 -6.53 -8.38 -18.98
CA LYS A 17 -5.13 -8.81 -19.03
C LYS A 17 -4.31 -8.10 -17.96
N ILE A 18 -3.51 -8.91 -17.28
CA ILE A 18 -2.47 -8.47 -16.37
C ILE A 18 -1.12 -9.02 -16.82
N TRP A 19 -0.09 -8.23 -16.62
CA TRP A 19 1.27 -8.47 -17.12
C TRP A 19 2.24 -8.47 -15.96
N ARG A 20 3.13 -9.46 -15.93
CA ARG A 20 4.29 -9.48 -15.03
C ARG A 20 5.57 -9.64 -15.83
N TYR A 21 6.40 -8.62 -15.76
CA TYR A 21 7.68 -8.54 -16.47
C TYR A 21 8.79 -9.08 -15.55
N MET A 22 9.64 -9.96 -16.08
CA MET A 22 10.72 -10.59 -15.33
C MET A 22 11.83 -11.11 -16.25
N ASP A 23 13.00 -11.37 -15.69
CA ASP A 23 14.07 -12.08 -16.40
C ASP A 23 13.82 -13.59 -16.48
N PHE A 24 14.59 -14.28 -17.32
CA PHE A 24 14.47 -15.72 -17.52
C PHE A 24 14.69 -16.52 -16.22
N THR A 25 15.65 -16.10 -15.39
CA THR A 25 15.96 -16.78 -14.12
C THR A 25 14.78 -16.76 -13.16
N LYS A 26 14.06 -15.63 -13.06
CA LYS A 26 12.82 -15.53 -12.28
C LYS A 26 11.70 -16.41 -12.84
N LEU A 27 11.58 -16.52 -14.17
CA LEU A 27 10.61 -17.45 -14.77
C LEU A 27 10.94 -18.90 -14.39
N VAL A 28 12.19 -19.32 -14.56
CA VAL A 28 12.63 -20.68 -14.21
C VAL A 28 12.37 -20.97 -12.73
N SER A 29 12.71 -20.03 -11.85
CA SER A 29 12.43 -20.14 -10.41
C SER A 29 10.93 -20.30 -10.12
N MET A 30 10.08 -19.51 -10.78
CA MET A 30 8.61 -19.59 -10.61
C MET A 30 8.06 -20.95 -11.07
N LEU A 31 8.52 -21.46 -12.21
CA LEU A 31 8.07 -22.75 -12.76
C LEU A 31 8.58 -23.94 -11.94
N HIS A 32 9.86 -23.93 -11.58
CA HIS A 32 10.49 -24.99 -10.79
C HIS A 32 9.86 -25.12 -9.40
N ASN A 33 9.65 -23.98 -8.72
CA ASN A 33 9.09 -23.97 -7.37
C ASN A 33 7.56 -23.97 -7.34
N GLN A 34 6.90 -23.85 -8.50
CA GLN A 34 5.45 -23.71 -8.63
C GLN A 34 4.88 -22.64 -7.69
N SER A 35 5.63 -21.54 -7.51
CA SER A 35 5.38 -20.54 -6.48
C SER A 35 5.60 -19.13 -7.00
N LEU A 36 4.87 -18.17 -6.47
CA LEU A 36 5.07 -16.75 -6.77
C LEU A 36 5.95 -16.11 -5.70
N PHE A 37 7.02 -15.43 -6.13
CA PHE A 37 7.86 -14.63 -5.23
C PHE A 37 7.16 -13.34 -4.80
N PHE A 38 7.18 -13.04 -3.50
CA PHE A 38 6.73 -11.77 -2.92
C PHE A 38 7.94 -11.00 -2.37
N CYS A 39 8.11 -9.76 -2.82
CA CYS A 39 9.16 -8.85 -2.35
C CYS A 39 8.70 -8.15 -1.06
N ARG A 40 9.58 -7.96 -0.09
CA ARG A 40 9.24 -7.16 1.09
C ARG A 40 8.99 -5.70 0.69
N ALA A 41 8.02 -5.04 1.32
CA ALA A 41 7.64 -3.68 0.96
C ALA A 41 8.76 -2.65 1.24
N ASP A 42 9.69 -2.94 2.15
CA ASP A 42 10.87 -2.12 2.41
C ASP A 42 11.98 -2.28 1.36
N GLU A 43 11.96 -3.35 0.56
CA GLU A 43 12.92 -3.64 -0.51
C GLU A 43 12.45 -3.21 -1.90
N LEU A 44 11.25 -2.62 -2.01
CA LEU A 44 10.75 -2.06 -3.26
C LEU A 44 11.59 -0.85 -3.69
N SER A 45 11.73 -0.68 -5.01
CA SER A 45 12.54 0.39 -5.60
C SER A 45 11.99 1.79 -5.33
N ASP A 46 10.66 1.93 -5.23
CA ASP A 46 10.03 3.17 -4.81
C ASP A 46 10.03 3.26 -3.27
N ARG A 47 10.88 4.14 -2.74
CA ARG A 47 10.98 4.42 -1.29
C ARG A 47 9.69 4.91 -0.64
N PHE A 48 8.76 5.43 -1.44
CA PHE A 48 7.46 5.93 -0.98
C PHE A 48 6.34 4.90 -1.13
N GLU A 49 6.62 3.75 -1.74
CA GLU A 49 5.64 2.67 -1.87
C GLU A 49 5.34 2.05 -0.49
N GLY A 50 4.06 2.02 -0.15
CA GLY A 50 3.61 1.65 1.20
C GLY A 50 3.88 2.70 2.28
N SER A 51 4.35 3.91 1.95
CA SER A 51 4.58 4.98 2.91
C SER A 51 3.40 5.94 3.04
N TYR A 52 3.35 6.69 4.14
CA TYR A 52 2.44 7.83 4.26
C TYR A 52 2.87 8.94 3.30
N THR A 53 1.88 9.70 2.81
CA THR A 53 2.18 10.88 1.99
C THR A 53 2.89 11.95 2.83
N ALA A 54 3.74 12.77 2.22
CA ALA A 54 4.42 13.87 2.90
C ALA A 54 3.44 14.80 3.64
N LEU A 55 2.25 15.04 3.08
CA LEU A 55 1.19 15.81 3.72
C LEU A 55 0.64 15.13 4.99
N SER A 56 0.48 13.82 4.96
CA SER A 56 0.05 13.05 6.13
C SER A 56 1.09 13.11 7.25
N ILE A 57 2.38 13.01 6.88
CA ILE A 57 3.50 13.11 7.82
C ILE A 57 3.54 14.52 8.42
N GLN A 58 3.50 15.56 7.59
CA GLN A 58 3.54 16.96 8.05
C GLN A 58 2.35 17.31 8.96
N ARG A 59 1.14 16.82 8.66
CA ARG A 59 -0.04 17.00 9.52
C ARG A 59 0.14 16.31 10.86
N PHE A 60 0.70 15.10 10.85
CA PHE A 60 0.98 14.35 12.06
C PHE A 60 2.02 15.08 12.92
N GLU A 61 3.12 15.53 12.33
CA GLU A 61 4.16 16.30 13.02
C GLU A 61 3.65 17.62 13.60
N GLY A 62 2.85 18.37 12.83
CA GLY A 62 2.25 19.62 13.31
C GLY A 62 1.32 19.38 14.51
N SER A 63 0.46 18.36 14.42
CA SER A 63 -0.45 17.98 15.50
C SER A 63 0.33 17.51 16.74
N ALA A 64 1.38 16.71 16.54
CA ALA A 64 2.24 16.24 17.62
C ALA A 64 2.93 17.40 18.35
N LYS A 65 3.46 18.39 17.63
CA LYS A 65 4.09 19.59 18.21
C LYS A 65 3.12 20.41 19.05
N GLU A 66 1.90 20.62 18.55
CA GLU A 66 0.85 21.33 19.28
C GLU A 66 0.51 20.61 20.59
N VAL A 67 0.32 19.29 20.55
CA VAL A 67 0.03 18.48 21.74
C VAL A 67 1.18 18.55 22.74
N VAL A 68 2.43 18.37 22.31
CA VAL A 68 3.60 18.48 23.21
C VAL A 68 3.67 19.87 23.85
N LYS A 69 3.41 20.93 23.08
CA LYS A 69 3.39 22.31 23.59
C LYS A 69 2.31 22.54 24.65
N SER A 70 1.13 21.94 24.48
CA SER A 70 0.04 22.01 25.47
C SER A 70 0.39 21.34 26.81
N PHE A 71 1.32 20.39 26.83
CA PHE A 71 1.76 19.68 28.03
C PHE A 71 3.17 20.08 28.50
N LYS A 72 3.75 21.18 27.99
CA LYS A 72 5.14 21.58 28.23
C LYS A 72 5.58 21.61 29.70
N ASP A 73 4.66 21.97 30.61
CA ASP A 73 4.93 22.12 32.04
C ASP A 73 4.75 20.80 32.81
N ASN A 74 4.44 19.70 32.12
CA ASN A 74 4.34 18.35 32.67
C ASN A 74 5.37 17.43 31.98
N PRO A 75 6.58 17.27 32.56
CA PRO A 75 7.66 16.49 31.97
C PRO A 75 7.30 15.01 31.73
N VAL A 76 6.46 14.43 32.58
CA VAL A 76 6.00 13.03 32.43
C VAL A 76 5.08 12.90 31.22
N ALA A 77 4.14 13.82 31.05
CA ALA A 77 3.25 13.83 29.89
C ALA A 77 4.04 14.04 28.58
N VAL A 78 4.98 14.99 28.55
CA VAL A 78 5.85 15.23 27.39
C VAL A 78 6.64 13.97 27.01
N LYS A 79 7.24 13.29 28.00
CA LYS A 79 7.96 12.04 27.78
C LYS A 79 7.05 10.97 27.17
N ASN A 80 5.87 10.74 27.76
CA ASN A 80 4.93 9.73 27.26
C ASN A 80 4.45 10.00 25.83
N ILE A 81 4.24 11.29 25.48
CA ILE A 81 3.86 11.69 24.12
C ILE A 81 4.99 11.39 23.13
N ASN A 82 6.23 11.74 23.48
CA ASN A 82 7.39 11.47 22.63
C ASN A 82 7.62 9.96 22.45
N ASP A 83 7.57 9.19 23.54
CA ASP A 83 7.68 7.73 23.52
C ASP A 83 6.59 7.11 22.60
N SER A 84 5.37 7.65 22.63
CA SER A 84 4.26 7.21 21.77
C SER A 84 4.50 7.54 20.29
N ILE A 85 5.07 8.71 19.99
CA ILE A 85 5.44 9.11 18.62
C ILE A 85 6.53 8.20 18.07
N GLU A 86 7.54 7.87 18.89
CA GLU A 86 8.60 6.95 18.53
C GLU A 86 8.09 5.50 18.36
N ALA A 87 7.19 5.04 19.24
CA ALA A 87 6.53 3.76 19.08
C ALA A 87 5.72 3.69 17.77
N LEU A 88 5.01 4.76 17.41
CA LEU A 88 4.29 4.83 16.13
C LEU A 88 5.23 4.83 14.92
N SER A 89 6.37 5.52 14.98
CA SER A 89 7.33 5.57 13.88
C SER A 89 8.03 4.23 13.66
N SER A 90 8.45 3.57 14.74
CA SER A 90 9.04 2.23 14.71
C SER A 90 8.05 1.17 14.24
N HIS A 91 6.79 1.23 14.71
CA HIS A 91 5.74 0.33 14.25
C HIS A 91 5.53 0.45 12.74
N ARG A 92 5.47 1.66 12.18
CA ARG A 92 5.35 1.88 10.73
C ARG A 92 6.47 1.26 9.91
N ARG A 93 7.70 1.29 10.42
CA ARG A 93 8.84 0.64 9.77
C ARG A 93 8.67 -0.87 9.75
N GLN A 94 8.33 -1.45 10.90
CA GLN A 94 8.12 -2.90 11.04
C GLN A 94 6.97 -3.39 10.14
N GLU A 95 5.90 -2.61 9.96
CA GLU A 95 4.82 -2.97 9.05
C GLU A 95 5.30 -3.13 7.60
N ARG A 96 6.25 -2.30 7.13
CA ARG A 96 6.85 -2.47 5.79
C ARG A 96 7.73 -3.72 5.70
N GLU A 97 8.44 -4.06 6.78
CA GLU A 97 9.28 -5.26 6.85
C GLU A 97 8.45 -6.56 6.90
N ARG A 98 7.20 -6.47 7.37
CA ARG A 98 6.24 -7.60 7.45
C ARG A 98 5.35 -7.74 6.23
N ALA A 99 5.18 -6.68 5.44
CA ALA A 99 4.38 -6.69 4.23
C ALA A 99 5.17 -7.30 3.05
N ALA A 100 4.65 -8.37 2.48
CA ALA A 100 5.20 -9.00 1.28
C ALA A 100 4.28 -8.72 0.07
N ILE A 101 4.86 -8.28 -1.04
CA ILE A 101 4.16 -7.68 -2.18
C ILE A 101 4.51 -8.43 -3.48
N ASN A 102 3.49 -8.67 -4.31
CA ASN A 102 3.61 -9.27 -5.63
C ASN A 102 2.84 -8.41 -6.64
N CYS A 103 3.57 -7.69 -7.51
CA CYS A 103 3.00 -6.71 -8.41
C CYS A 103 2.70 -7.27 -9.81
N TRP A 104 1.53 -6.92 -10.33
CA TRP A 104 1.10 -7.16 -11.70
C TRP A 104 0.59 -5.86 -12.32
N HIS A 105 0.83 -5.69 -13.61
CA HIS A 105 0.44 -4.49 -14.34
C HIS A 105 -0.79 -4.76 -15.20
N ARG A 106 -1.89 -4.06 -14.91
CA ARG A 106 -3.12 -4.12 -15.71
C ARG A 106 -2.95 -3.29 -16.98
N ASN A 107 -2.96 -3.94 -18.14
CA ASN A 107 -2.88 -3.26 -19.43
C ASN A 107 -3.40 -4.16 -20.57
N GLU A 108 -3.93 -3.58 -21.64
CA GLU A 108 -4.38 -4.36 -22.80
C GLU A 108 -3.22 -4.92 -23.62
N ARG A 109 -2.11 -4.17 -23.67
CA ARG A 109 -0.89 -4.48 -24.41
C ARG A 109 0.32 -4.41 -23.48
N GLU A 110 1.46 -4.85 -23.98
CA GLU A 110 2.72 -4.66 -23.29
C GLU A 110 3.08 -3.16 -23.12
N SER A 111 4.05 -2.88 -22.26
CA SER A 111 4.51 -1.52 -21.97
C SER A 111 6.03 -1.45 -22.01
N ALA A 112 6.56 -0.65 -22.95
CA ALA A 112 8.00 -0.38 -23.07
C ALA A 112 8.61 0.13 -21.75
N ALA A 113 7.90 1.01 -21.03
CA ALA A 113 8.35 1.51 -19.74
C ALA A 113 8.48 0.41 -18.68
N MET A 114 7.59 -0.59 -18.69
CA MET A 114 7.61 -1.69 -17.72
C MET A 114 8.76 -2.66 -17.98
N TRP A 115 9.12 -2.87 -19.24
CA TRP A 115 10.33 -3.62 -19.61
C TRP A 115 11.57 -2.98 -18.98
N SER A 116 11.77 -1.66 -19.17
CA SER A 116 12.92 -0.94 -18.61
C SER A 116 12.94 -0.91 -17.07
N LEU A 117 11.78 -0.93 -16.41
CA LEU A 117 11.71 -0.90 -14.94
C LEU A 117 12.05 -2.24 -14.29
N TYR A 118 11.73 -3.36 -14.96
CA TYR A 118 11.83 -4.70 -14.36
C TYR A 118 13.00 -5.54 -14.88
N LEU A 119 13.57 -5.18 -16.02
CA LEU A 119 14.72 -5.86 -16.60
C LEU A 119 16.01 -5.09 -16.32
N LYS A 120 17.10 -5.84 -16.15
CA LYS A 120 18.47 -5.31 -16.08
C LYS A 120 19.26 -5.55 -17.38
N SER A 121 18.64 -6.25 -18.33
CA SER A 121 19.19 -6.69 -19.61
C SER A 121 18.16 -6.44 -20.71
N GLU A 122 18.59 -6.49 -21.96
CA GLU A 122 17.70 -6.40 -23.14
C GLU A 122 16.80 -7.63 -23.30
N GLU A 123 17.14 -8.74 -22.64
CA GLU A 123 16.34 -9.95 -22.63
C GLU A 123 15.39 -9.97 -21.43
N GLY A 124 14.12 -10.28 -21.70
CA GLY A 124 13.14 -10.50 -20.65
C GLY A 124 11.88 -11.16 -21.14
N ILE A 125 11.04 -11.54 -20.17
CA ILE A 125 9.83 -12.30 -20.39
C ILE A 125 8.67 -11.60 -19.70
N ALA A 126 7.54 -11.57 -20.38
CA ALA A 126 6.27 -11.13 -19.82
C ALA A 126 5.34 -12.33 -19.66
N VAL A 127 4.88 -12.55 -18.43
CA VAL A 127 3.79 -13.49 -18.14
C VAL A 127 2.48 -12.72 -18.25
N VAL A 128 1.58 -13.21 -19.10
CA VAL A 128 0.23 -12.64 -19.28
C VAL A 128 -0.79 -13.56 -18.62
N SER A 129 -1.64 -12.98 -17.78
CA SER A 129 -2.72 -13.68 -17.08
C SER A 129 -3.96 -12.79 -17.00
N THR A 130 -4.94 -13.20 -16.19
CA THR A 130 -6.10 -12.40 -15.80
C THR A 130 -6.16 -12.28 -14.28
N TYR A 131 -6.90 -11.29 -13.76
CA TYR A 131 -7.12 -11.14 -12.32
C TYR A 131 -7.72 -12.41 -11.72
N GLU A 132 -8.73 -12.98 -12.39
CA GLU A 132 -9.37 -14.24 -12.00
C GLU A 132 -8.36 -15.40 -11.88
N ARG A 133 -7.57 -15.65 -12.93
CA ARG A 133 -6.57 -16.73 -12.92
C ARG A 133 -5.50 -16.53 -11.84
N LEU A 134 -5.14 -15.29 -11.55
CA LEU A 134 -4.21 -14.97 -10.47
C LEU A 134 -4.85 -15.30 -9.11
N CYS A 135 -6.09 -14.87 -8.87
CA CYS A 135 -6.84 -15.24 -7.66
C CYS A 135 -6.92 -16.77 -7.48
N ASP A 136 -7.28 -17.49 -8.54
CA ASP A 136 -7.43 -18.94 -8.52
C ASP A 136 -6.11 -19.65 -8.17
N SER A 137 -5.00 -19.17 -8.73
CA SER A 137 -3.67 -19.73 -8.43
C SER A 137 -3.24 -19.57 -6.97
N MET A 138 -3.90 -18.68 -6.21
CA MET A 138 -3.61 -18.45 -4.78
C MET A 138 -4.51 -19.27 -3.84
N HIS A 139 -5.46 -20.05 -4.36
CA HIS A 139 -6.34 -20.88 -3.51
C HIS A 139 -5.54 -21.87 -2.65
N ALA A 140 -4.53 -22.52 -3.23
CA ALA A 140 -3.65 -23.47 -2.54
C ALA A 140 -2.58 -22.83 -1.64
N SER A 141 -2.52 -21.49 -1.56
CA SER A 141 -1.53 -20.82 -0.71
C SER A 141 -1.75 -21.13 0.76
N GLN A 142 -0.67 -21.44 1.48
CA GLN A 142 -0.67 -21.65 2.93
C GLN A 142 -0.89 -20.35 3.70
N SER A 143 -0.55 -19.21 3.09
CA SER A 143 -0.73 -17.88 3.65
C SER A 143 -2.00 -17.22 3.12
N LYS A 144 -2.54 -16.28 3.91
CA LYS A 144 -3.57 -15.36 3.45
C LYS A 144 -2.98 -14.42 2.42
N VAL A 145 -3.62 -14.34 1.25
CA VAL A 145 -3.21 -13.44 0.17
C VAL A 145 -4.38 -12.54 -0.16
N MET A 146 -4.12 -11.24 -0.20
CA MET A 146 -5.10 -10.22 -0.57
C MET A 146 -4.69 -9.64 -1.93
N ILE A 147 -5.62 -9.61 -2.89
CA ILE A 147 -5.35 -9.15 -4.25
C ILE A 147 -6.32 -8.01 -4.57
N GLY A 148 -5.78 -6.84 -4.89
CA GLY A 148 -6.59 -5.67 -5.20
C GLY A 148 -5.91 -4.73 -6.18
N VAL A 149 -6.73 -3.94 -6.87
CA VAL A 149 -6.28 -2.89 -7.78
C VAL A 149 -5.73 -1.71 -6.99
N VAL A 150 -4.55 -1.23 -7.40
CA VAL A 150 -3.94 -0.03 -6.85
C VAL A 150 -4.28 1.17 -7.74
N GLU A 151 -4.94 2.18 -7.15
CA GLU A 151 -5.21 3.45 -7.82
C GLU A 151 -4.07 4.45 -7.55
N TRP A 152 -3.23 4.70 -8.55
CA TRP A 152 -2.22 5.75 -8.49
C TRP A 152 -2.89 7.11 -8.70
N ARG A 153 -3.07 7.88 -7.63
CA ARG A 153 -3.53 9.25 -7.72
C ARG A 153 -2.35 10.19 -7.90
N ARG A 154 -2.29 10.85 -9.05
CA ARG A 154 -1.30 11.88 -9.34
C ARG A 154 -1.64 13.13 -8.52
N ASN A 155 -0.89 13.37 -7.45
CA ASN A 155 -0.94 14.67 -6.78
C ASN A 155 -0.10 15.64 -7.62
N ARG A 156 -0.54 16.88 -7.84
CA ARG A 156 0.17 17.89 -8.67
C ARG A 156 1.60 18.23 -8.20
N ARG A 157 2.11 17.56 -7.16
CA ARG A 157 3.43 17.78 -6.53
C ARG A 157 4.21 16.49 -6.17
N GLY A 158 3.83 15.33 -6.70
CA GLY A 158 4.55 14.06 -6.46
C GLY A 158 3.61 12.86 -6.33
N VAL A 159 4.05 11.69 -6.80
CA VAL A 159 3.29 10.44 -6.79
C VAL A 159 3.47 9.76 -5.43
N ALA A 160 2.37 9.39 -4.79
CA ALA A 160 2.36 8.46 -3.66
C ALA A 160 1.11 7.59 -3.78
N GLY A 161 1.28 6.28 -3.82
CA GLY A 161 0.18 5.32 -3.74
C GLY A 161 -0.49 5.43 -2.37
N ARG A 162 -1.80 5.66 -2.32
CA ARG A 162 -2.55 5.69 -1.05
C ARG A 162 -3.27 4.36 -0.85
N HIS A 163 -2.95 3.65 0.23
CA HIS A 163 -3.92 2.75 0.87
C HIS A 163 -4.71 3.56 1.91
N ARG A 164 -6.04 3.61 1.75
CA ARG A 164 -6.96 4.35 2.63
C ARG A 164 -7.17 3.62 3.96
N HIS A 165 -6.19 3.66 4.85
CA HIS A 165 -6.33 3.04 6.17
C HIS A 165 -6.62 4.03 7.32
N ALA A 166 -6.49 5.35 7.14
CA ALA A 166 -6.64 6.30 8.26
C ALA A 166 -7.75 7.37 8.08
N ASP A 167 -8.19 7.66 6.86
CA ASP A 167 -9.08 8.81 6.62
C ASP A 167 -10.58 8.48 6.74
N ALA A 168 -10.99 7.22 6.60
CA ALA A 168 -12.42 6.86 6.60
C ALA A 168 -13.08 7.02 7.98
N GLU A 169 -12.31 6.81 9.05
CA GLU A 169 -12.78 6.97 10.43
C GLU A 169 -12.88 8.46 10.81
N LEU A 170 -11.87 9.26 10.42
CA LEU A 170 -11.83 10.69 10.67
C LEU A 170 -12.90 11.46 9.88
N ASP A 171 -13.17 11.03 8.64
CA ASP A 171 -14.16 11.68 7.78
C ASP A 171 -15.61 11.30 8.17
N ARG A 172 -15.83 10.14 8.81
CA ARG A 172 -17.11 9.81 9.47
C ARG A 172 -17.33 10.66 10.71
N ARG A 173 -16.33 10.74 11.61
CA ARG A 173 -16.41 11.57 12.83
C ARG A 173 -16.69 13.04 12.51
N ARG A 174 -16.03 13.61 11.51
CA ARG A 174 -16.28 15.00 11.06
C ARG A 174 -17.68 15.23 10.51
N ARG A 175 -18.27 14.26 9.81
CA ARG A 175 -19.66 14.36 9.32
C ARG A 175 -20.66 14.24 10.44
N ASP A 176 -20.38 13.41 11.43
CA ASP A 176 -21.26 13.20 12.58
C ASP A 176 -21.23 14.40 13.54
N ASP A 177 -20.05 15.01 13.74
CA ASP A 177 -19.88 16.24 14.52
C ASP A 177 -20.55 17.45 13.84
N ALA A 178 -20.45 17.56 12.52
CA ALA A 178 -21.13 18.61 11.76
C ALA A 178 -22.66 18.50 11.83
N ARG A 179 -23.21 17.28 11.74
CA ARG A 179 -24.65 17.03 11.90
C ARG A 179 -25.15 17.35 13.31
N ARG A 180 -24.36 17.03 14.35
CA ARG A 180 -24.70 17.35 15.74
C ARG A 180 -24.72 18.86 16.00
N ALA A 181 -23.77 19.59 15.42
CA ALA A 181 -23.72 21.06 15.51
C ALA A 181 -24.92 21.73 14.81
N GLU A 182 -25.36 21.22 13.65
CA GLU A 182 -26.55 21.72 12.95
C GLU A 182 -27.86 21.43 13.70
N SER A 183 -27.95 20.30 14.39
CA SER A 183 -29.14 19.96 15.20
C SER A 183 -29.23 20.71 16.53
N ALA A 184 -28.13 21.29 17.02
CA ALA A 184 -28.09 22.06 18.27
C ALA A 184 -28.34 23.57 18.06
N SER A 185 -28.47 24.01 16.81
CA SER A 185 -28.69 25.41 16.43
C SER A 185 -30.14 25.68 15.94
N ARG A 186 -31.08 24.77 16.22
CA ARG A 186 -32.53 24.95 16.07
C ARG A 186 -33.20 24.76 17.42
#